data_AF-A0A970VXJ7-F1
#
_entry.id   AF-A0A970VXJ7-F1
#
_cell.length_a   1.000
_cell.length_b   1.000
_cell.length_c   1.000
_cell.angle_alpha   90.00
_cell.angle_beta   90.00
_cell.angle_gamma   90.00
#
_symmetry.space_group_name_H-M   'P 1'
#
loop_
_entity.id
_entity.type
_entity.pdbx_description
1 polymer ?
#
loop_
_entity_poly.entity_id
_entity_poly.type
_entity_poly.pdbx_seq_one_letter_code
_entity_poly.pdbx_strand_id
1 'polypeptide(L)' 'QDLTLEELKNASPVFEQDVYQAISLERCIQARNIPGGPAPEAVREAIKKSRELLQQMSNNS' A
#
# COMPACT_ATOMS: atom_id res chain seq x y z
N GLN A 1 12.43 7.52 -14.10
CA GLN A 1 12.65 8.96 -14.24
C GLN A 1 11.37 9.61 -13.77
N ASP A 2 11.45 10.50 -12.79
CA ASP A 2 10.29 11.26 -12.30
C ASP A 2 10.26 12.63 -13.00
N LEU A 3 9.06 13.18 -13.20
CA LEU A 3 8.90 14.54 -13.73
C LEU A 3 9.51 15.56 -12.78
N THR A 4 10.08 16.64 -13.30
CA THR A 4 10.56 17.76 -12.49
C THR A 4 9.41 18.54 -11.85
N LEU A 5 9.68 19.28 -10.77
CA LEU A 5 8.64 20.04 -10.09
C LEU A 5 8.10 21.15 -10.99
N GLU A 6 8.94 21.69 -11.87
CA GLU A 6 8.55 22.67 -12.88
C GLU A 6 7.55 22.08 -13.88
N GLU A 7 7.82 20.88 -14.41
CA GLU A 7 6.90 20.17 -15.31
C GLU A 7 5.56 19.86 -14.63
N LEU A 8 5.58 19.47 -13.36
CA LEU A 8 4.36 19.25 -12.57
C LEU A 8 3.60 20.56 -12.34
N LYS A 9 4.29 21.65 -11.97
CA LYS A 9 3.70 22.98 -11.78
C LYS A 9 3.12 23.55 -13.09
N ASN A 10 3.72 23.24 -14.23
CA ASN A 10 3.20 23.58 -15.55
C ASN A 10 1.86 22.88 -15.84
N ALA A 11 1.66 21.65 -15.35
CA ALA A 11 0.38 20.95 -15.44
C ALA A 11 -0.65 21.50 -14.44
N SER A 12 -0.23 21.81 -13.21
CA SER A 12 -1.07 22.49 -12.22
C SER A 12 -0.23 23.17 -11.12
N PRO A 13 -0.51 24.44 -10.78
CA PRO A 13 0.28 25.19 -9.79
C PRO A 13 0.11 24.66 -8.35
N VAL A 14 -0.83 23.74 -8.10
CA VAL A 14 -1.06 23.15 -6.77
C VAL A 14 -0.04 22.07 -6.41
N PHE A 15 0.76 21.60 -7.38
CA PHE A 15 1.80 20.61 -7.11
C PHE A 15 2.98 21.24 -6.40
N GLU A 16 3.35 20.71 -5.24
CA GLU A 16 4.50 21.14 -4.45
C GLU A 16 5.49 19.99 -4.25
N GLN A 17 6.61 20.25 -3.57
CA GLN A 17 7.70 19.27 -3.37
C GLN A 17 7.23 17.95 -2.72
N ASP A 18 6.13 17.98 -1.96
CA ASP A 18 5.53 16.81 -1.29
C ASP A 18 4.88 15.81 -2.26
N VAL A 19 4.63 16.21 -3.52
CA VAL A 19 4.06 15.35 -4.56
C VAL A 19 4.86 14.06 -4.74
N TYR A 20 6.19 14.14 -4.73
CA TYR A 20 7.07 12.99 -4.90
C TYR A 20 6.91 11.97 -3.78
N GLN A 21 6.73 12.45 -2.55
CA GLN A 21 6.46 11.59 -1.42
C GLN A 21 5.06 10.98 -1.52
N ALA A 22 4.07 11.78 -1.94
CA ALA A 22 2.68 11.37 -2.08
C ALA A 22 2.49 10.24 -3.11
N ILE A 23 3.19 10.30 -4.23
CA ILE A 23 3.08 9.33 -5.33
C ILE A 23 4.12 8.20 -5.28
N SER A 24 4.99 8.19 -4.27
CA SER A 24 6.02 7.15 -4.14
C SER A 24 5.40 5.75 -4.11
N LEU A 25 6.10 4.78 -4.68
CA LEU A 25 5.64 3.38 -4.71
C LEU A 25 5.38 2.85 -3.29
N GLU A 26 6.25 3.19 -2.35
CA GLU A 26 6.11 2.83 -0.94
C GLU A 26 4.78 3.35 -0.36
N ARG A 27 4.47 4.63 -0.58
CA ARG A 27 3.21 5.21 -0.10
C ARG A 27 2.00 4.62 -0.81
N CYS A 28 2.11 4.27 -2.09
CA CYS A 28 1.05 3.57 -2.81
C CYS A 28 0.74 2.19 -2.21
N ILE A 29 1.78 1.45 -1.78
CA ILE A 29 1.63 0.16 -1.11
C ILE A 29 1.00 0.35 0.28
N GLN A 30 1.52 1.30 1.07
CA GLN A 30 1.06 1.55 2.44
C GLN A 30 -0.38 2.10 2.49
N ALA A 31 -0.78 2.94 1.53
CA ALA A 31 -2.10 3.59 1.53
C ALA A 31 -3.26 2.60 1.39
N ARG A 32 -3.03 1.43 0.78
CA ARG A 32 -4.07 0.40 0.60
C ARG A 32 -4.08 -0.58 1.78
N ASN A 33 -4.20 -0.06 3.00
CA ASN A 33 -4.31 -0.82 4.23
C ASN A 33 -5.76 -1.19 4.55
N ILE A 34 -6.33 -2.04 3.71
CA ILE A 34 -7.69 -2.56 3.82
C ILE A 34 -7.64 -4.09 3.74
N PRO A 35 -8.69 -4.82 4.18
CA PRO A 35 -8.74 -6.27 4.00
C PRO A 35 -8.52 -6.66 2.53
N GLY A 36 -7.51 -7.51 2.27
CA GLY A 36 -7.10 -7.90 0.91
C GLY A 36 -6.19 -6.92 0.17
N GLY A 37 -5.83 -5.80 0.80
CA GLY A 37 -4.90 -4.81 0.25
C GLY A 37 -3.42 -5.21 0.37
N PRO A 38 -2.52 -4.57 -0.40
CA PRO A 38 -1.09 -4.87 -0.43
C PRO A 38 -0.29 -4.29 0.74
N ALA A 39 -0.91 -3.49 1.63
CA ALA A 39 -0.19 -2.92 2.76
C ALA A 39 0.42 -4.02 3.64
N PRO A 40 1.65 -3.83 4.17
CA PRO A 40 2.31 -4.86 4.97
C PRO A 40 1.47 -5.35 6.17
N GLU A 41 0.70 -4.46 6.79
CA GLU A 41 -0.20 -4.83 7.89
C GLU A 41 -1.38 -5.70 7.40
N ALA A 42 -2.07 -5.29 6.34
CA ALA A 42 -3.13 -6.08 5.71
C ALA A 42 -2.64 -7.48 5.29
N VAL A 43 -1.42 -7.58 4.73
CA VAL A 43 -0.80 -8.87 4.37
C VAL A 43 -0.49 -9.72 5.60
N ARG A 44 0.04 -9.13 6.67
CA ARG A 44 0.30 -9.85 7.94
C ARG A 44 -1.00 -10.41 8.53
N GLU A 45 -2.07 -9.63 8.53
CA GLU A 45 -3.38 -10.08 9.01
C GLU A 45 -3.96 -11.21 8.13
N ALA A 46 -3.77 -11.14 6.81
CA ALA A 46 -4.18 -12.20 5.90
C ALA A 46 -3.41 -13.52 6.16
N ILE A 47 -2.10 -13.42 6.39
CA ILE A 47 -1.25 -14.58 6.74
C ILE A 47 -1.71 -15.19 8.08
N LYS A 48 -1.96 -14.36 9.09
CA LYS A 48 -2.45 -14.81 10.40
C LYS A 48 -3.75 -15.59 10.28
N LYS A 49 -4.77 -15.01 9.62
CA LYS A 49 -6.07 -15.67 9.39
C LYS A 49 -5.94 -16.98 8.62
N SER A 50 -5.07 -17.01 7.62
CA SER A 50 -4.81 -18.24 6.85
C SER A 50 -4.20 -19.34 7.73
N ARG A 51 -3.29 -18.99 8.65
CA ARG A 51 -2.70 -19.95 9.59
C ARG A 51 -3.74 -20.48 10.59
N GLU A 52 -4.59 -19.60 11.12
CA GLU A 52 -5.68 -19.98 12.03
C GLU A 52 -6.65 -20.95 11.35
N LEU A 53 -7.03 -20.68 10.10
CA LEU A 53 -7.90 -21.55 9.30
C LEU A 53 -7.27 -22.94 9.11
N LEU A 54 -5.99 -23.00 8.72
CA LEU A 54 -5.29 -24.28 8.54
C LEU A 54 -5.24 -25.10 9.83
N GLN A 55 -5.00 -24.45 10.98
CA GLN A 55 -5.02 -25.10 12.29
C GLN A 55 -6.40 -25.65 12.65
N GLN A 56 -7.47 -24.89 12.40
CA GLN A 56 -8.84 -25.34 12.62
C GLN A 56 -9.19 -26.56 11.76
N MET A 57 -8.75 -26.57 10.49
CA MET A 57 -8.96 -27.71 9.61
C MET A 57 -8.23 -28.97 10.10
N SER A 58 -7.00 -28.83 10.59
CA SER A 58 -6.25 -29.95 11.19
C SER A 58 -6.86 -30.47 12.49
N ASN A 59 -7.44 -29.60 13.33
CA ASN A 59 -8.04 -30.00 14.61
C ASN A 59 -9.42 -30.65 14.46
N ASN A 60 -10.09 -30.45 13.33
CA ASN A 60 -11.42 -31.00 13.02
C ASN A 60 -11.37 -32.34 12.24
N SER A 61 -10.16 -32.90 12.03
CA SER A 61 -9.92 -34.20 11.39
C SER A 61 -9.47 -35.24 12.41
#